data_AF-A0A1E5FMV1-F1
#
_entry.id   AF-A0A1E5FMV1-F1
#
_cell.length_a   1.000
_cell.length_b   1.000
_cell.length_c   1.000
_cell.angle_alpha   90.00
_cell.angle_beta   90.00
_cell.angle_gamma   90.00
#
_symmetry.space_group_name_H-M   'P 1'
#
loop_
_entity.id
_entity.type
_entity.pdbx_description
1 polymer ?
#
loop_
_entity_poly.entity_id
_entity_poly.type
_entity_poly.pdbx_seq_one_letter_code
_entity_poly.pdbx_strand_id
1 'polypeptide(L)'
;MKFDDISDNDLWAIANPIMDNLMDGSTKVDHEQHCRDFTQRMKDIVTPEYLEKVCHHYQHSNGFFAEREPVALFRRSDSIAFVWKQAYTIAKGEFVAEMVLVEEDGRYLVDHVMVF
;
A
#
# COMPACT_ATOMS: atom_id res chain seq x y z
N MET A 1 17.31 12.97 -8.59
CA MET A 1 16.74 11.85 -7.79
C MET A 1 16.23 10.81 -8.76
N LYS A 2 16.07 9.54 -8.35
CA LYS A 2 15.67 8.45 -9.26
C LYS A 2 14.35 8.69 -10.01
N PHE A 3 13.51 9.60 -9.53
CA PHE A 3 12.16 9.83 -10.03
C PHE A 3 11.92 11.24 -10.60
N ASP A 4 12.96 12.07 -10.75
CA ASP A 4 12.80 13.50 -11.11
C ASP A 4 12.09 13.70 -12.46
N ASP A 5 12.27 12.76 -13.39
CA ASP A 5 11.71 12.86 -14.75
C ASP A 5 10.29 12.26 -14.88
N ILE A 6 9.73 11.70 -13.81
CA ILE A 6 8.40 11.09 -13.82
C ILE A 6 7.39 12.11 -13.29
N SER A 7 6.31 12.35 -14.03
CA SER A 7 5.26 13.27 -13.58
C SER A 7 4.46 12.72 -12.40
N ASP A 8 3.85 13.60 -11.60
CA ASP A 8 2.99 13.16 -10.48
C ASP A 8 1.85 12.25 -10.95
N ASN A 9 1.26 12.53 -12.12
CA ASN A 9 0.20 11.70 -12.69
C ASN A 9 0.69 10.29 -13.04
N ASP A 10 1.90 10.18 -13.61
CA ASP A 10 2.49 8.88 -13.94
C ASP A 10 2.83 8.10 -12.67
N LEU A 11 3.29 8.78 -11.62
CA LEU A 11 3.54 8.16 -10.32
C LEU A 11 2.26 7.62 -9.68
N TRP A 12 1.15 8.36 -9.74
CA TRP A 12 -0.15 7.86 -9.29
C TRP A 12 -0.64 6.68 -10.14
N ALA A 13 -0.41 6.71 -11.46
CA ALA A 13 -0.75 5.61 -12.36
C ALA A 13 0.03 4.33 -12.06
N ILE A 14 1.24 4.45 -11.51
CA ILE A 14 2.04 3.33 -10.99
C ILE A 14 1.53 2.88 -9.62
N ALA A 15 1.34 3.81 -8.68
CA ALA A 15 1.06 3.49 -7.28
C ALA A 15 -0.35 2.94 -7.05
N ASN A 16 -1.36 3.45 -7.74
CA ASN A 16 -2.75 3.03 -7.55
C ASN A 16 -2.96 1.52 -7.77
N PRO A 17 -2.57 0.92 -8.91
CA PRO A 17 -2.77 -0.52 -9.12
C PRO A 17 -1.97 -1.39 -8.14
N ILE A 18 -0.81 -0.94 -7.65
CA ILE A 18 -0.05 -1.66 -6.62
C ILE A 18 -0.83 -1.67 -5.30
N MET A 19 -1.32 -0.50 -4.86
CA MET A 19 -2.11 -0.40 -3.64
C MET A 19 -3.45 -1.14 -3.75
N ASP A 20 -4.07 -1.16 -4.93
CA ASP A 20 -5.30 -1.92 -5.19
C ASP A 20 -5.07 -3.44 -5.06
N ASN A 21 -3.98 -3.95 -5.64
CA ASN A 21 -3.61 -5.36 -5.50
C ASN A 21 -3.33 -5.73 -4.04
N LEU A 22 -2.64 -4.86 -3.30
CA LEU A 22 -2.32 -5.04 -1.89
C LEU A 22 -3.57 -5.11 -1.02
N MET A 23 -4.51 -4.18 -1.20
CA MET A 23 -5.78 -4.14 -0.47
C MET A 23 -6.71 -5.31 -0.82
N ASP A 24 -6.74 -5.72 -2.08
CA ASP A 24 -7.49 -6.90 -2.53
C ASP A 24 -6.90 -8.19 -1.93
N GLY A 25 -5.57 -8.32 -1.91
CA GLY A 25 -4.88 -9.40 -1.21
C GLY A 25 -5.21 -9.43 0.28
N SER A 26 -5.22 -8.28 0.96
CA SER A 26 -5.66 -8.22 2.37
C SER A 26 -7.14 -8.60 2.55
N THR A 27 -8.02 -8.15 1.65
CA THR A 27 -9.46 -8.45 1.68
C THR A 27 -9.72 -9.95 1.55
N LYS A 28 -8.98 -10.62 0.68
CA LYS A 28 -9.06 -12.07 0.45
C LYS A 28 -8.23 -12.88 1.43
N VAL A 29 -7.42 -12.23 2.26
CA VAL A 29 -6.38 -12.86 3.09
C VAL A 29 -5.44 -13.73 2.24
N ASP A 30 -5.12 -13.25 1.03
CA ASP A 30 -4.21 -13.89 0.08
C ASP A 30 -2.80 -13.29 0.25
N HIS A 31 -1.91 -14.05 0.88
CA HIS A 31 -0.54 -13.63 1.17
C HIS A 31 0.31 -13.44 -0.08
N GLU A 32 0.19 -14.34 -1.06
CA GLU A 32 0.96 -14.26 -2.29
C GLU A 32 0.57 -13.00 -3.09
N GLN A 33 -0.74 -12.73 -3.16
CA GLN A 33 -1.24 -11.52 -3.80
C GLN A 33 -0.78 -10.27 -3.05
N HIS A 34 -0.95 -10.22 -1.74
CA HIS A 34 -0.64 -9.07 -0.90
C HIS A 34 0.86 -8.68 -0.96
N CYS A 35 1.74 -9.69 -0.97
CA CYS A 35 3.19 -9.49 -0.93
C CYS A 35 3.86 -9.44 -2.31
N ARG A 36 3.11 -9.53 -3.42
CA ARG A 36 3.66 -9.65 -4.79
C ARG A 36 4.69 -8.56 -5.11
N ASP A 37 4.35 -7.32 -4.77
CA ASP A 37 5.12 -6.13 -5.09
C ASP A 37 5.98 -5.62 -3.92
N PHE A 38 6.16 -6.43 -2.87
CA PHE A 38 7.00 -6.07 -1.73
C PHE A 38 8.49 -6.21 -2.06
N THR A 39 9.31 -5.33 -1.47
CA THR A 39 10.76 -5.57 -1.34
C THR A 39 11.01 -6.86 -0.57
N GLN A 40 12.18 -7.48 -0.74
CA GLN A 40 12.52 -8.71 0.00
C GLN A 40 12.40 -8.49 1.52
N ARG A 41 12.84 -7.32 1.99
CA ARG A 41 12.72 -6.91 3.40
C ARG A 41 11.27 -6.95 3.88
N MET A 42 10.33 -6.43 3.11
CA MET A 42 8.90 -6.45 3.46
C MET A 42 8.33 -7.87 3.44
N LYS A 43 8.74 -8.70 2.48
CA LYS A 43 8.36 -10.14 2.41
C LYS A 43 8.83 -10.93 3.63
N ASP A 44 10.02 -10.61 4.15
CA ASP A 44 10.58 -11.27 5.33
C ASP A 44 9.82 -10.90 6.63
N ILE A 45 9.13 -9.75 6.65
CA ILE A 45 8.36 -9.27 7.80
C ILE A 45 6.93 -9.83 7.77
N VAL A 46 6.28 -9.79 6.61
CA VAL A 46 4.87 -10.15 6.46
C VAL A 46 4.78 -11.64 6.16
N THR A 47 4.68 -12.48 7.20
CA THR A 47 4.40 -13.91 7.04
C THR A 47 2.91 -14.15 6.77
N PRO A 48 2.51 -15.33 6.22
CA PRO A 48 1.10 -15.67 6.06
C PRO A 48 0.29 -15.55 7.36
N GLU A 49 0.83 -16.07 8.46
CA GLU A 49 0.18 -16.04 9.79
C GLU A 49 0.05 -14.60 10.32
N TYR A 50 1.07 -13.77 10.07
CA TYR A 50 1.02 -12.37 10.43
C TYR A 50 -0.06 -11.62 9.63
N LEU A 51 -0.13 -11.83 8.32
CA LEU A 51 -1.14 -11.23 7.46
C LEU A 51 -2.56 -11.63 7.91
N GLU A 52 -2.80 -12.91 8.13
CA GLU A 52 -4.08 -13.43 8.59
C GLU A 52 -4.51 -12.78 9.91
N LYS A 53 -3.61 -12.72 10.90
CA LYS A 53 -3.86 -12.06 12.18
C LYS A 53 -4.24 -10.59 12.02
N VAL A 54 -3.47 -9.83 11.24
CA VAL A 54 -3.73 -8.40 11.03
C VAL A 54 -5.04 -8.19 10.28
N CYS A 55 -5.28 -8.96 9.22
CA CYS A 55 -6.50 -8.87 8.41
C CYS A 55 -7.75 -9.17 9.21
N HIS A 56 -7.78 -10.28 9.96
CA HIS A 56 -8.93 -10.58 10.80
C HIS A 56 -9.18 -9.53 11.88
N HIS A 57 -8.11 -8.96 12.45
CA HIS A 57 -8.25 -7.93 13.46
C HIS A 57 -8.93 -6.67 12.90
N TYR A 58 -8.39 -6.07 11.84
CA TYR A 58 -8.98 -4.83 11.30
C TYR A 58 -10.31 -5.11 10.59
N GLN A 59 -10.48 -6.24 9.90
CA GLN A 59 -11.73 -6.52 9.19
C GLN A 59 -12.91 -6.70 10.15
N HIS A 60 -12.65 -7.19 11.36
CA HIS A 60 -13.68 -7.31 12.38
C HIS A 60 -14.15 -5.95 12.91
N SER A 61 -13.23 -5.02 13.19
CA SER A 61 -13.56 -3.72 13.78
C SER A 61 -13.92 -2.65 12.74
N ASN A 62 -13.21 -2.65 11.62
CA ASN A 62 -13.26 -1.60 10.61
C ASN A 62 -14.02 -2.03 9.36
N GLY A 63 -14.14 -3.32 9.09
CA GLY A 63 -14.65 -3.84 7.82
C GLY A 63 -13.55 -3.89 6.75
N PHE A 64 -13.96 -3.90 5.49
CA PHE A 64 -13.04 -3.94 4.36
C PHE A 64 -12.61 -2.54 3.93
N PHE A 65 -11.50 -2.46 3.20
CA PHE A 65 -11.12 -1.23 2.54
C PHE A 65 -12.21 -0.80 1.54
N ALA A 66 -12.55 0.49 1.57
CA ALA A 66 -13.52 1.12 0.69
C ALA A 66 -12.85 2.22 -0.13
N GLU A 67 -13.57 3.29 -0.45
CA GLU A 67 -13.07 4.38 -1.29
C GLU A 67 -11.73 4.95 -0.78
N ARG A 68 -10.86 5.26 -1.73
CA ARG A 68 -9.54 5.83 -1.48
C ARG A 68 -9.34 7.06 -2.37
N GLU A 69 -8.94 8.19 -1.78
CA GLU A 69 -8.74 9.46 -2.48
C GLU A 69 -7.28 9.92 -2.34
N PRO A 70 -6.55 10.19 -3.44
CA PRO A 70 -5.19 10.72 -3.38
C PRO A 70 -5.13 12.07 -2.65
N VAL A 71 -4.15 12.24 -1.76
CA VAL A 71 -3.96 13.49 -0.97
C VAL A 71 -2.66 14.17 -1.34
N ALA A 72 -1.55 13.43 -1.27
CA ALA A 72 -0.23 13.97 -1.47
C ALA A 72 0.74 12.86 -1.89
N LEU A 73 1.80 13.26 -2.59
CA LEU A 73 3.00 12.47 -2.74
C LEU A 73 4.21 13.26 -2.27
N PHE A 74 5.21 12.55 -1.75
CA PHE A 74 6.44 13.13 -1.23
C PHE A 74 7.63 12.45 -1.90
N ARG A 75 8.38 13.22 -2.68
CA ARG A 75 9.57 12.74 -3.39
C ARG A 75 10.79 12.77 -2.47
N ARG A 76 11.57 11.69 -2.49
CA ARG A 76 12.88 11.58 -1.84
C ARG A 76 13.91 11.15 -2.89
N SER A 77 15.18 11.13 -2.53
CA SER A 77 16.28 10.79 -3.45
C SER A 77 16.11 9.42 -4.13
N ASP A 78 15.58 8.46 -3.38
CA ASP A 78 15.55 7.02 -3.66
C ASP A 78 14.18 6.37 -3.43
N SER A 79 13.17 7.14 -3.03
CA SER A 79 11.82 6.66 -2.75
C SER A 79 10.76 7.72 -2.98
N ILE A 80 9.50 7.27 -3.06
CA ILE A 80 8.33 8.15 -3.09
C ILE A 80 7.31 7.65 -2.09
N ALA A 81 6.84 8.53 -1.22
CA ALA A 81 5.71 8.23 -0.33
C ALA A 81 4.42 8.76 -0.96
N PHE A 82 3.37 7.94 -0.92
CA PHE A 82 2.04 8.24 -1.39
C PHE A 82 1.10 8.24 -0.20
N VAL A 83 0.20 9.21 -0.14
CA VAL A 83 -0.79 9.34 0.92
C VAL A 83 -2.17 9.45 0.31
N TRP A 84 -3.10 8.64 0.83
CA TRP A 84 -4.51 8.71 0.50
C TRP A 84 -5.37 8.90 1.76
N LYS A 85 -6.52 9.56 1.61
CA LYS A 85 -7.65 9.38 2.52
C LYS A 85 -8.26 8.02 2.23
N GLN A 86 -8.44 7.21 3.27
CA GLN A 86 -8.96 5.85 3.19
C GLN A 86 -10.25 5.73 3.98
N ALA A 87 -11.27 5.15 3.37
CA ALA A 87 -12.50 4.74 4.05
C ALA A 87 -12.49 3.24 4.33
N TYR A 88 -13.26 2.81 5.33
CA TYR A 88 -13.61 1.41 5.53
C TYR A 88 -15.12 1.23 5.49
N THR A 89 -15.59 -0.01 5.31
CA THR A 89 -17.02 -0.30 5.20
C THR A 89 -17.80 -0.23 6.52
N ILE A 90 -17.13 -0.34 7.69
CA ILE A 90 -17.77 -0.28 9.03
C ILE A 90 -17.25 0.90 9.85
N ALA A 91 -15.94 1.11 9.92
CA ALA A 91 -15.37 2.19 10.71
C ALA A 91 -15.75 3.56 10.14
N LYS A 92 -16.15 4.47 11.01
CA LYS A 92 -16.50 5.85 10.65
C LYS A 92 -15.27 6.75 10.72
N GLY A 93 -15.19 7.72 9.81
CA GLY A 93 -14.10 8.69 9.76
C GLY A 93 -13.20 8.49 8.54
N GLU A 94 -12.21 9.37 8.43
CA GLU A 94 -11.18 9.30 7.40
C GLU A 94 -9.93 8.70 8.03
N PHE A 95 -9.37 7.69 7.39
CA PHE A 95 -8.12 7.05 7.77
C PHE A 95 -7.01 7.51 6.82
N VAL A 96 -5.76 7.37 7.24
CA VAL A 96 -4.62 7.66 6.39
C VAL A 96 -4.07 6.33 5.88
N ALA A 97 -4.13 6.14 4.56
CA ALA A 97 -3.35 5.09 3.92
C ALA A 97 -2.06 5.69 3.37
N GLU A 98 -0.93 5.06 3.69
CA GLU A 98 0.37 5.45 3.16
C GLU A 98 1.10 4.26 2.54
N MET A 99 1.85 4.54 1.47
CA MET A 99 2.70 3.56 0.80
C MET A 99 3.99 4.24 0.36
N VAL A 100 5.13 3.58 0.59
CA VAL A 100 6.43 4.02 0.06
C VAL A 100 6.87 3.07 -1.03
N LEU A 101 7.11 3.61 -2.23
CA LEU A 101 7.73 2.89 -3.33
C LEU A 101 9.21 3.20 -3.43
N VAL A 102 10.00 2.16 -3.69
CA VAL A 102 11.40 2.22 -4.11
C VAL A 102 11.53 1.63 -5.51
N GLU A 103 12.62 1.94 -6.21
CA GLU A 103 12.95 1.32 -7.50
C GLU A 103 14.14 0.36 -7.31
N GLU A 104 13.92 -0.90 -7.66
CA GLU A 104 14.91 -1.99 -7.64
C GLU A 104 14.83 -2.75 -8.98
N ASP A 105 15.96 -2.84 -9.68
CA ASP A 105 16.11 -3.57 -10.96
C ASP A 105 15.03 -3.25 -12.02
N GLY A 106 14.65 -1.97 -12.14
CA GLY A 106 13.65 -1.48 -13.08
C GLY A 106 12.20 -1.70 -12.63
N ARG A 107 11.97 -2.16 -11.39
CA ARG A 107 10.65 -2.41 -10.81
C ARG A 107 10.38 -1.46 -9.65
N TYR A 108 9.13 -0.99 -9.55
CA TYR A 108 8.66 -0.27 -8.38
C TYR A 108 8.15 -1.27 -7.34
N LEU A 109 8.72 -1.25 -6.14
CA LEU A 109 8.39 -2.16 -5.06
C LEU A 109 7.96 -1.38 -3.81
N VAL A 110 7.03 -1.96 -3.06
CA VAL A 110 6.56 -1.45 -1.77
C VAL A 110 7.59 -1.78 -0.71
N ASP A 111 8.20 -0.73 -0.16
CA ASP A 111 9.11 -0.84 0.98
C ASP A 111 8.44 -0.48 2.30
N HIS A 112 7.29 0.19 2.27
CA HIS A 112 6.47 0.45 3.45
C HIS A 112 5.00 0.61 3.04
N VAL A 113 4.10 0.15 3.90
CA VAL A 113 2.65 0.34 3.75
C VAL A 113 1.98 0.31 5.11
N MET A 114 1.05 1.23 5.35
CA MET A 114 0.28 1.29 6.59
C MET A 114 -1.08 1.97 6.36
N VAL A 115 -2.08 1.57 7.14
CA VAL A 115 -3.34 2.31 7.30
C VAL A 115 -3.58 2.54 8.79
N PHE A 116 -3.89 3.78 9.20
CA PHE A 116 -4.13 4.15 10.60
C PHE A 116 -5.21 5.22 10.77
#